data_AF-A0A2A3A125-F1
#
_entry.id   AF-A0A2A3A125-F1
#
_cell.length_a   1.000
_cell.length_b   1.000
_cell.length_c   1.000
_cell.angle_alpha   90.00
_cell.angle_beta   90.00
_cell.angle_gamma   90.00
#
_symmetry.space_group_name_H-M   'P 1'
#
loop_
_entity.id
_entity.type
_entity.pdbx_description
1 polymer ?
#
loop_
_entity_poly.entity_id
_entity_poly.type
_entity_poly.pdbx_seq_one_letter_code
_entity_poly.pdbx_strand_id
1 'polypeptide(L)'
;MRLSLSKLGVAVGSAAVALTAAAGVASADPMDAIINTTCNYGQVIAALNASDPAAAQQLNSSPMAQSYIQRFLASPPAKRQQMAQQIQGMPAAQQYINDINQVAVTCNNF
;
A
#
# COMPACT_ATOMS: atom_id res chain seq x y z
N MET A 1 -29.84 8.50 -48.40
CA MET A 1 -29.40 8.25 -47.01
C MET A 1 -29.54 6.76 -46.71
N ARG A 2 -28.49 5.94 -46.91
CA ARG A 2 -28.31 4.59 -46.31
C ARG A 2 -26.81 4.29 -46.26
N LEU A 3 -26.30 4.10 -45.05
CA LEU A 3 -24.89 3.91 -44.72
C LEU A 3 -24.42 2.49 -45.07
N SER A 4 -23.15 2.35 -45.43
CA SER A 4 -22.41 1.11 -45.20
C SER A 4 -20.99 1.45 -44.77
N LEU A 5 -20.82 1.60 -43.45
CA LEU A 5 -19.54 1.79 -42.77
C LEU A 5 -18.76 0.47 -42.83
N SER A 6 -17.93 0.32 -43.86
CA SER A 6 -16.92 -0.70 -43.90
C SER A 6 -15.73 -0.27 -43.04
N LYS A 7 -15.46 -1.06 -42.00
CA LYS A 7 -14.14 -1.51 -41.49
C LYS A 7 -14.12 -1.49 -39.96
N LEU A 8 -14.35 -2.66 -39.38
CA LEU A 8 -13.77 -3.07 -38.09
C LEU A 8 -12.26 -2.87 -38.19
N GLY A 9 -11.75 -1.82 -37.56
CA GLY A 9 -10.34 -1.67 -37.24
C GLY A 9 -10.12 -2.15 -35.81
N VAL A 10 -9.75 -3.41 -35.65
CA VAL A 10 -9.17 -3.93 -34.41
C VAL A 10 -7.81 -3.27 -34.23
N ALA A 11 -7.72 -2.29 -33.33
CA ALA A 11 -6.45 -1.77 -32.83
C ALA A 11 -6.21 -2.37 -31.44
N VAL A 12 -5.64 -3.58 -31.42
CA VAL A 12 -4.95 -4.10 -30.25
C VAL A 12 -3.59 -3.42 -30.24
N GLY A 13 -3.38 -2.47 -29.33
CA GLY A 13 -2.15 -1.70 -29.30
C GLY A 13 -1.89 -1.07 -27.93
N SER A 14 -0.78 -1.50 -27.32
CA SER A 14 -0.17 -1.07 -26.07
C SER A 14 -0.87 -1.48 -24.77
N ALA A 15 -0.13 -2.23 -23.96
CA ALA A 15 -0.53 -2.77 -22.68
C ALA A 15 -0.96 -1.66 -21.71
N ALA A 16 -2.27 -1.53 -21.51
CA ALA A 16 -2.78 -0.96 -20.29
C ALA A 16 -2.44 -1.95 -19.17
N VAL A 17 -1.39 -1.68 -18.40
CA VAL A 17 -1.31 -2.19 -17.03
C VAL A 17 -2.36 -1.41 -16.23
N ALA A 18 -3.63 -1.64 -16.53
CA ALA A 18 -4.71 -1.33 -15.64
C ALA A 18 -4.69 -2.43 -14.57
N LEU A 19 -3.77 -2.30 -13.61
CA LEU A 19 -3.93 -2.91 -12.30
C LEU A 19 -5.07 -2.18 -11.58
N THR A 20 -6.27 -2.22 -12.15
CA THR A 20 -7.48 -2.19 -11.33
C THR A 20 -7.56 -3.55 -10.66
N ALA A 21 -6.62 -3.80 -9.73
CA ALA A 21 -6.95 -4.61 -8.59
C ALA A 21 -8.05 -3.81 -7.91
N ALA A 22 -9.29 -4.18 -8.20
CA ALA A 22 -10.41 -3.80 -7.37
C ALA A 22 -10.03 -4.29 -5.97
N ALA A 23 -9.49 -3.38 -5.16
CA ALA A 23 -9.46 -3.55 -3.72
C ALA A 23 -10.92 -3.50 -3.30
N GLY A 24 -11.60 -4.63 -3.47
CA GLY A 24 -12.76 -4.92 -2.65
C GLY A 24 -12.28 -4.70 -1.24
N VAL A 25 -12.83 -3.69 -0.57
CA VAL A 25 -12.73 -3.52 0.88
C VAL A 25 -13.46 -4.71 1.49
N ALA A 26 -12.87 -5.90 1.38
CA ALA A 26 -13.19 -6.99 2.26
C ALA A 26 -12.80 -6.45 3.63
N SER A 27 -13.80 -6.25 4.48
CA SER A 27 -13.67 -5.92 5.89
C SER A 27 -12.92 -7.06 6.60
N ALA A 28 -11.64 -7.21 6.30
CA ALA A 28 -10.72 -8.07 7.01
C ALA A 28 -10.01 -7.23 8.07
N ASP A 29 -9.54 -7.91 9.11
CA ASP A 29 -8.75 -7.37 10.21
C ASP A 29 -7.83 -6.22 9.75
N PRO A 30 -7.70 -5.10 10.50
CA PRO A 30 -6.81 -4.00 10.11
C PRO A 30 -5.37 -4.46 9.78
N MET A 31 -4.92 -5.58 10.37
CA MET A 31 -3.64 -6.20 10.02
C MET A 31 -3.62 -6.87 8.65
N ASP A 32 -4.74 -7.36 8.13
CA ASP A 32 -4.84 -8.04 6.85
C ASP A 32 -4.51 -7.10 5.68
N ALA A 33 -4.98 -5.85 5.76
CA ALA A 33 -4.65 -4.79 4.79
C ALA A 33 -3.14 -4.50 4.74
N ILE A 34 -2.47 -4.51 5.90
CA ILE A 34 -1.02 -4.30 6.01
C ILE A 34 -0.24 -5.53 5.51
N ILE A 35 -0.69 -6.75 5.84
CA ILE A 35 -0.06 -8.00 5.43
C ILE A 35 -0.10 -8.16 3.90
N ASN A 36 -1.25 -7.87 3.29
CA ASN A 36 -1.50 -8.01 1.86
C ASN A 36 -1.22 -6.74 1.05
N THR A 37 -0.62 -5.70 1.65
CA THR A 37 -0.34 -4.44 0.95
C THR A 37 0.58 -4.66 -0.26
N THR A 38 0.24 -3.99 -1.37
CA THR A 38 1.04 -3.93 -2.60
C THR A 38 1.84 -2.64 -2.71
N CYS A 39 1.73 -1.75 -1.74
CA CYS A 39 2.37 -0.45 -1.78
C CYS A 39 3.88 -0.56 -1.71
N ASN A 40 4.57 0.25 -2.51
CA ASN A 40 6.01 0.41 -2.42
C ASN A 40 6.39 1.43 -1.33
N TYR A 41 7.69 1.50 -1.02
CA TYR A 41 8.19 2.39 0.03
C TYR A 41 7.84 3.86 -0.22
N GLY A 42 7.93 4.34 -1.47
CA GLY A 42 7.58 5.72 -1.82
C GLY A 42 6.11 6.05 -1.55
N GLN A 43 5.21 5.12 -1.90
CA GLN A 43 3.77 5.26 -1.66
C GLN A 43 3.44 5.29 -0.16
N VAL A 44 4.09 4.44 0.62
CA VAL A 44 3.94 4.40 2.09
C VAL A 44 4.39 5.72 2.71
N ILE A 45 5.55 6.26 2.30
CA ILE A 45 6.05 7.53 2.81
C ILE A 45 5.15 8.69 2.39
N ALA A 46 4.69 8.74 1.14
CA ALA A 46 3.78 9.78 0.67
C ALA A 46 2.45 9.79 1.43
N ALA A 47 1.84 8.61 1.61
CA ALA A 47 0.62 8.45 2.40
C ALA A 47 0.80 8.82 3.87
N LEU A 48 1.94 8.44 4.47
CA LEU A 48 2.26 8.80 5.85
C LEU A 48 2.45 10.31 5.98
N ASN A 49 3.17 10.97 5.07
CA ASN A 49 3.33 12.43 5.08
C ASN A 49 1.99 13.17 4.93
N ALA A 50 1.06 12.61 4.15
CA ALA A 50 -0.26 13.21 3.95
C ALA A 50 -1.20 13.03 5.16
N SER A 51 -1.07 11.91 5.87
CA SER A 51 -1.95 11.53 6.98
C SER A 51 -1.42 11.99 8.34
N ASP A 52 -0.13 11.77 8.61
CA ASP A 52 0.58 12.23 9.80
C ASP A 52 2.02 12.71 9.46
N PRO A 53 2.20 14.01 9.18
CA PRO A 53 3.52 14.57 8.88
C PRO A 53 4.49 14.53 10.08
N ALA A 54 4.00 14.48 11.33
CA ALA A 54 4.87 14.37 12.51
C ALA A 54 5.46 12.96 12.63
N ALA A 55 4.64 11.92 12.45
CA ALA A 55 5.11 10.54 12.37
C ALA A 55 6.08 10.34 11.18
N ALA A 56 5.80 10.97 10.03
CA ALA A 56 6.72 10.93 8.90
C ALA A 56 8.10 11.55 9.22
N GLN A 57 8.14 12.67 9.96
CA GLN A 57 9.40 13.26 10.41
C GLN A 57 10.17 12.36 11.38
N GLN A 58 9.47 11.69 12.30
CA GLN A 58 10.10 10.73 13.20
C GLN A 58 10.66 9.51 12.46
N LEU A 59 9.92 9.00 11.48
CA LEU A 59 10.39 7.95 10.59
C LEU A 59 11.63 8.39 9.79
N ASN A 60 11.62 9.60 9.24
CA ASN A 60 12.76 10.19 8.53
C ASN A 60 13.99 10.34 9.44
N SER A 61 13.77 10.56 10.74
CA SER A 61 14.83 10.67 11.75
C SER A 61 15.34 9.31 12.26
N SER A 62 14.71 8.20 11.88
CA SER A 62 15.04 6.85 12.37
C SER A 62 15.41 5.90 11.22
N PRO A 63 16.70 5.74 10.91
CA PRO A 63 17.18 4.80 9.89
C PRO A 63 16.76 3.35 10.15
N MET A 64 16.62 2.99 11.43
CA MET A 64 16.18 1.66 11.84
C MET A 64 14.72 1.41 11.45
N ALA A 65 13.83 2.38 11.66
CA ALA A 65 12.43 2.29 11.27
C ALA A 65 12.27 2.25 9.74
N GLN A 66 13.05 3.05 8.99
CA GLN A 66 13.06 2.99 7.53
C GLN A 66 13.47 1.61 7.02
N SER A 67 14.57 1.07 7.57
CA SER A 67 15.05 -0.27 7.24
C SER A 67 14.02 -1.35 7.60
N TYR A 68 13.27 -1.16 8.68
CA TYR A 68 12.20 -2.08 9.05
C TYR A 68 11.07 -2.07 8.01
N ILE A 69 10.58 -0.89 7.61
CA ILE A 69 9.51 -0.77 6.61
C ILE A 69 9.95 -1.36 5.28
N GLN A 70 11.17 -1.05 4.80
CA GLN A 70 11.69 -1.64 3.57
C GLN A 70 11.74 -3.16 3.62
N ARG A 71 12.20 -3.73 4.75
CA ARG A 71 12.21 -5.18 4.96
C ARG A 71 10.80 -5.77 5.05
N PHE A 72 9.86 -5.06 5.65
CA PHE A 72 8.47 -5.46 5.73
C PHE A 72 7.85 -5.56 4.32
N LEU A 73 7.99 -4.50 3.52
CA LEU A 73 7.46 -4.45 2.15
C LEU A 73 8.14 -5.46 1.22
N ALA A 74 9.44 -5.74 1.42
CA ALA A 74 10.16 -6.76 0.64
C ALA A 74 9.86 -8.21 1.09
N SER A 75 9.25 -8.40 2.26
CA SER A 75 8.97 -9.73 2.82
C SER A 75 7.67 -10.33 2.24
N PRO A 76 7.58 -11.67 2.10
CA PRO A 76 6.33 -12.33 1.71
C PRO A 76 5.26 -12.19 2.82
N PRO A 77 3.96 -12.36 2.50
CA PRO A 77 2.84 -12.13 3.43
C PRO A 77 2.97 -12.87 4.78
N ALA A 78 3.37 -14.15 4.77
CA ALA A 78 3.56 -14.91 6.00
C ALA A 78 4.61 -14.29 6.95
N LYS A 79 5.68 -13.71 6.39
CA LYS A 79 6.71 -13.03 7.17
C LYS A 79 6.27 -11.63 7.61
N ARG A 80 5.48 -10.94 6.79
CA ARG A 80 4.82 -9.68 7.20
C ARG A 80 3.91 -9.88 8.40
N GLN A 81 3.13 -10.96 8.44
CA GLN A 81 2.28 -11.28 9.58
C GLN A 81 3.08 -11.45 10.88
N GLN A 82 4.20 -12.18 10.84
CA GLN A 82 5.10 -12.31 12.00
C GLN A 82 5.68 -10.97 12.44
N MET A 83 6.12 -10.15 11.49
CA MET A 83 6.65 -8.81 11.75
C MET A 83 5.59 -7.89 12.37
N ALA A 84 4.36 -7.94 11.85
CA ALA A 84 3.23 -7.16 12.34
C ALA A 84 2.85 -7.54 13.78
N GLN A 85 2.78 -8.83 14.10
CA GLN A 85 2.57 -9.32 15.47
C GLN A 85 3.67 -8.84 16.43
N GLN A 86 4.93 -8.81 15.97
CA GLN A 86 6.04 -8.31 16.76
C GLN A 86 5.85 -6.82 17.11
N ILE A 87 5.40 -6.01 16.15
CA ILE A 87 5.10 -4.58 16.36
C ILE A 87 3.91 -4.39 17.30
N GLN A 88 2.86 -5.19 17.17
CA GLN A 88 1.71 -5.11 18.09
C GLN A 88 2.11 -5.41 19.54
N GLY A 89 3.11 -6.26 19.76
CA GLY A 89 3.67 -6.52 21.09
C GLY A 89 4.52 -5.37 21.67
N MET A 90 4.86 -4.34 20.88
CA MET A 90 5.71 -3.24 21.30
C MET A 90 4.88 -2.04 21.79
N PRO A 91 4.96 -1.65 23.08
CA PRO A 91 4.20 -0.50 23.59
C PRO A 91 4.50 0.80 22.86
N ALA A 92 5.76 1.02 22.46
CA ALA A 92 6.17 2.20 21.72
C ALA A 92 5.54 2.30 20.32
N ALA A 93 5.12 1.18 19.73
CA ALA A 93 4.52 1.16 18.40
C ALA A 93 3.00 1.33 18.42
N GLN A 94 2.35 1.14 19.58
CA GLN A 94 0.89 1.23 19.74
C GLN A 94 0.32 2.56 19.27
N GLN A 95 1.03 3.67 19.51
CA GLN A 95 0.62 5.01 19.08
C GLN A 95 0.58 5.17 17.55
N TYR A 96 1.34 4.36 16.80
CA TYR A 96 1.42 4.43 15.33
C TYR A 96 0.58 3.37 14.63
N ILE A 97 -0.04 2.43 15.35
CA ILE A 97 -0.84 1.35 14.73
C ILE A 97 -1.97 1.93 13.87
N ASN A 98 -2.59 3.02 14.34
CA ASN A 98 -3.62 3.70 13.57
C ASN A 98 -3.07 4.28 12.25
N ASP A 99 -1.90 4.92 12.30
CA ASP A 99 -1.26 5.48 11.10
C ASP A 99 -0.83 4.38 10.13
N ILE A 100 -0.29 3.27 10.63
CA ILE A 100 0.11 2.13 9.80
C ILE A 100 -1.11 1.56 9.06
N ASN A 101 -2.26 1.43 9.74
CA ASN A 101 -3.51 0.98 9.12
C ASN A 101 -3.99 1.98 8.06
N GLN A 102 -4.04 3.28 8.39
CA GLN A 102 -4.48 4.32 7.46
C GLN A 102 -3.59 4.38 6.21
N VAL A 103 -2.28 4.30 6.41
CA VAL A 103 -1.32 4.25 5.31
C VAL A 103 -1.53 3.00 4.47
N ALA A 104 -1.72 1.82 5.06
CA ALA A 104 -1.93 0.59 4.29
C ALA A 104 -3.21 0.62 3.42
N VAL A 105 -4.26 1.30 3.86
CA VAL A 105 -5.50 1.47 3.10
C VAL A 105 -5.37 2.56 2.03
N THR A 106 -4.66 3.65 2.30
CA THR A 106 -4.61 4.83 1.42
C THR A 106 -3.41 4.88 0.49
N CYS A 107 -2.35 4.12 0.75
CA CYS A 107 -1.07 4.22 0.02
C CYS A 107 -1.19 3.95 -1.49
N ASN A 108 -2.19 3.22 -1.95
CA ASN A 108 -2.43 3.01 -3.38
C ASN A 108 -2.88 4.28 -4.13
N ASN A 109 -3.23 5.36 -3.42
CA ASN A 109 -3.58 6.65 -4.00
C ASN A 109 -2.37 7.57 -4.21
N PHE A 110 -1.18 7.11 -3.79
CA PHE A 110 0.11 7.80 -3.93
C PHE A 110 1.05 6.99 -4.81
#